data_AF-A0A539EHM1-F1
#
_entry.id   AF-A0A539EHM1-F1
#
_cell.length_a   1.000
_cell.length_b   1.000
_cell.length_c   1.000
_cell.angle_alpha   90.00
_cell.angle_beta   90.00
_cell.angle_gamma   90.00
#
_symmetry.space_group_name_H-M   'P 1'
#
loop_
_entity.id
_entity.type
_entity.pdbx_description
1 polymer ?
#
loop_
_entity_poly.entity_id
_entity_poly.type
_entity_poly.pdbx_seq_one_letter_code
_entity_poly.pdbx_strand_id
1 'polypeptide(L)'
;WLVHAEAARAVLRRAPRLGRGLPLRDRLSQANVLAQLDHLTTFPSIKAAVAAGRLSLHGWWFDLDRAEVDAYEPDAGGFVPVDEAHAERIKARLPAPDASPKRRRR
;
A
#
# COMPACT_ATOMS: atom_id res chain seq x y z
N TRP A 1 1.51 5.25 -16.62
CA TRP A 1 0.59 5.99 -15.73
C TRP A 1 -0.87 5.85 -16.16
N LEU A 2 -1.27 6.20 -17.39
CA LEU A 2 -2.66 6.06 -17.87
C LEU A 2 -3.20 4.60 -17.90
N VAL A 3 -2.35 3.60 -18.17
CA VAL A 3 -2.74 2.17 -18.14
C VAL A 3 -3.21 1.72 -16.76
N HIS A 4 -2.69 2.32 -15.67
CA HIS A 4 -3.13 1.98 -14.32
C HIS A 4 -4.42 2.70 -13.91
N ALA A 5 -4.86 3.72 -14.66
CA ALA A 5 -6.12 4.38 -14.39
C ALA A 5 -7.31 3.43 -14.58
N GLU A 6 -7.22 2.46 -15.51
CA GLU A 6 -8.25 1.43 -15.69
C GLU A 6 -8.31 0.46 -14.51
N ALA A 7 -7.15 -0.04 -14.06
CA ALA A 7 -7.06 -0.90 -12.88
C ALA A 7 -7.57 -0.18 -11.62
N ALA A 8 -7.17 1.08 -11.42
CA ALA A 8 -7.66 1.92 -10.34
C ALA A 8 -9.19 2.14 -10.42
N ARG A 9 -9.73 2.36 -11.62
CA ARG A 9 -11.19 2.49 -11.82
C ARG A 9 -11.91 1.18 -11.49
N ALA A 10 -11.36 0.02 -11.85
CA ALA A 10 -11.92 -1.27 -11.49
C ALA A 10 -11.90 -1.50 -9.97
N VAL A 11 -10.81 -1.11 -9.29
CA VAL A 11 -10.71 -1.14 -7.82
C VAL A 11 -11.78 -0.23 -7.21
N LEU A 12 -11.89 1.01 -7.63
CA LEU A 12 -12.86 1.96 -7.08
C LEU A 12 -14.32 1.52 -7.31
N ARG A 13 -14.60 0.85 -8.44
CA ARG A 13 -15.91 0.23 -8.69
C ARG A 13 -16.24 -0.89 -7.70
N ARG A 14 -15.26 -1.67 -7.28
CA ARG A 14 -15.42 -2.76 -6.29
C ARG A 14 -15.46 -2.22 -4.86
N ALA A 15 -14.79 -1.10 -4.59
CA ALA A 15 -14.72 -0.44 -3.28
C ALA A 15 -15.26 1.00 -3.35
N PRO A 16 -16.57 1.22 -3.56
CA PRO A 16 -17.15 2.55 -3.76
C PRO A 16 -17.08 3.45 -2.52
N ARG A 17 -16.73 2.91 -1.35
CA ARG A 17 -16.52 3.67 -0.12
C ARG A 17 -15.08 4.16 0.05
N LEU A 18 -14.12 3.68 -0.76
CA LEU A 18 -12.73 4.12 -0.72
C LEU A 18 -12.65 5.63 -0.99
N GLY A 19 -11.96 6.34 -0.09
CA GLY A 19 -11.79 7.79 -0.14
C GLY A 19 -13.11 8.57 -0.14
N ARG A 20 -14.18 8.06 0.48
CA ARG A 20 -15.46 8.77 0.54
C ARG A 20 -15.26 10.16 1.16
N GLY A 21 -15.71 11.20 0.45
CA GLY A 21 -15.51 12.59 0.84
C GLY A 21 -14.42 13.30 0.05
N LEU A 22 -13.53 12.56 -0.61
CA LEU A 22 -12.49 13.12 -1.48
C LEU A 22 -13.02 13.34 -2.92
N PRO A 23 -12.42 14.28 -3.66
CA PRO A 23 -12.65 14.42 -5.10
C PRO A 23 -12.36 13.10 -5.86
N LEU A 24 -13.06 12.87 -6.99
CA LEU A 24 -12.94 11.62 -7.74
C LEU A 24 -11.49 11.30 -8.16
N ARG A 25 -10.71 12.31 -8.53
CA ARG A 25 -9.29 12.16 -8.91
C ARG A 25 -8.45 11.57 -7.77
N ASP A 26 -8.72 11.98 -6.54
CA ASP A 26 -7.98 11.58 -5.34
C ASP A 26 -8.39 10.17 -4.92
N ARG A 27 -9.69 9.86 -5.05
CA ARG A 27 -10.22 8.49 -4.88
C ARG A 27 -9.62 7.51 -5.89
N LEU A 28 -9.47 7.93 -7.14
CA LEU A 28 -8.79 7.13 -8.17
C LEU A 28 -7.30 6.99 -7.87
N SER A 29 -6.65 8.03 -7.33
CA SER A 29 -5.26 7.97 -6.90
C SER A 29 -5.07 6.98 -5.74
N GLN A 30 -5.92 7.00 -4.72
CA GLN A 30 -5.97 6.00 -3.65
C GLN A 30 -6.23 4.59 -4.20
N ALA A 31 -7.18 4.42 -5.12
CA ALA A 31 -7.45 3.14 -5.75
C ALA A 31 -6.26 2.62 -6.58
N ASN A 32 -5.48 3.52 -7.18
CA ASN A 32 -4.27 3.17 -7.90
C ASN A 32 -3.20 2.60 -6.94
N VAL A 33 -3.04 3.15 -5.74
CA VAL A 33 -2.14 2.57 -4.72
C VAL A 33 -2.47 1.10 -4.46
N LEU A 34 -3.75 0.77 -4.27
CA LEU A 34 -4.18 -0.62 -4.05
C LEU A 34 -3.92 -1.50 -5.29
N ALA A 35 -4.21 -1.00 -6.48
CA ALA A 35 -3.92 -1.73 -7.71
C ALA A 35 -2.42 -2.03 -7.89
N GLN A 36 -1.54 -1.10 -7.49
CA GLN A 36 -0.10 -1.32 -7.54
C GLN A 36 0.36 -2.32 -6.47
N LEU A 37 -0.20 -2.29 -5.26
CA LEU A 37 0.09 -3.28 -4.23
C LEU A 37 -0.28 -4.70 -4.72
N ASP A 38 -1.47 -4.86 -5.29
CA ASP A 38 -1.89 -6.13 -5.89
C ASP A 38 -0.92 -6.55 -7.01
N HIS A 39 -0.56 -5.62 -7.89
CA HIS A 39 0.39 -5.89 -8.98
C HIS A 39 1.76 -6.35 -8.46
N LEU A 40 2.29 -5.73 -7.40
CA LEU A 40 3.55 -6.14 -6.79
C LEU A 40 3.51 -7.60 -6.30
N THR A 41 2.37 -8.06 -5.77
CA THR A 41 2.22 -9.45 -5.32
C THR A 41 2.15 -10.48 -6.47
N THR A 42 2.09 -10.04 -7.73
CA THR A 42 2.16 -10.94 -8.89
C THR A 42 3.59 -11.40 -9.18
N PHE A 43 4.62 -10.67 -8.73
CA PHE A 43 6.02 -11.06 -8.92
C PHE A 43 6.40 -12.21 -7.98
N PRO A 44 6.94 -13.34 -8.48
CA PRO A 44 7.22 -14.53 -7.65
C PRO A 44 8.10 -14.25 -6.43
N SER A 45 9.12 -13.40 -6.57
CA SER A 45 10.04 -13.06 -5.47
C SER A 45 9.35 -12.29 -4.35
N ILE A 46 8.47 -11.33 -4.69
CA ILE A 46 7.70 -10.55 -3.72
C ILE A 46 6.68 -11.45 -3.05
N LYS A 47 5.90 -12.21 -3.84
CA LYS A 47 4.91 -13.16 -3.32
C LYS A 47 5.52 -14.14 -2.31
N ALA A 48 6.67 -14.73 -2.65
CA ALA A 48 7.38 -15.65 -1.77
C ALA A 48 7.89 -14.97 -0.49
N ALA A 49 8.40 -13.74 -0.58
CA ALA A 49 8.90 -13.01 0.59
C ALA A 49 7.77 -12.57 1.53
N VAL A 50 6.64 -12.12 0.99
CA VAL A 50 5.44 -11.76 1.76
C VAL A 50 4.85 -13.00 2.43
N ALA A 51 4.69 -14.11 1.70
CA ALA A 51 4.18 -15.37 2.26
C ALA A 51 5.10 -15.94 3.35
N ALA A 52 6.41 -15.72 3.24
CA ALA A 52 7.39 -16.12 4.25
C ALA A 52 7.50 -15.15 5.43
N GLY A 53 6.71 -14.06 5.47
CA GLY A 53 6.80 -13.05 6.52
C GLY A 53 8.16 -12.34 6.57
N ARG A 54 8.88 -12.26 5.45
CA ARG A 54 10.18 -11.57 5.30
C ARG A 54 10.06 -10.20 4.61
N LEU A 55 8.88 -9.87 4.11
CA LEU A 55 8.57 -8.60 3.46
C LEU A 55 7.14 -8.19 3.80
N SER A 56 6.96 -6.93 4.19
CA SER A 56 5.65 -6.29 4.36
C SER A 56 5.49 -5.19 3.31
N LEU A 57 4.34 -5.16 2.65
CA LEU A 57 4.00 -4.12 1.66
C LEU A 57 3.07 -3.10 2.31
N HIS A 58 3.37 -1.82 2.13
CA HIS A 58 2.61 -0.70 2.67
C HIS A 58 2.21 0.24 1.54
N GLY A 59 0.95 0.67 1.52
CA GLY A 59 0.44 1.63 0.54
C GLY A 59 0.29 3.00 1.18
N TRP A 60 1.06 3.97 0.73
CA TRP A 60 0.94 5.36 1.16
C TRP A 60 0.30 6.21 0.07
N TRP A 61 -0.48 7.19 0.49
CA TRP A 61 -1.11 8.17 -0.36
C TRP A 61 -0.87 9.55 0.23
N PHE A 62 -0.44 10.49 -0.61
CA PHE A 62 -0.13 11.85 -0.19
C PHE A 62 -1.24 12.80 -0.62
N ASP A 63 -1.84 13.47 0.35
CA ASP A 63 -2.77 14.58 0.11
C ASP A 63 -1.96 15.85 -0.15
N LEU A 64 -1.93 16.30 -1.41
CA LEU A 64 -1.21 17.50 -1.82
C LEU A 64 -1.83 18.79 -1.28
N ASP A 65 -3.15 18.80 -1.04
CA ASP A 65 -3.86 19.99 -0.58
C ASP A 65 -3.60 20.22 0.92
N ARG A 66 -3.51 19.12 1.69
CA ARG A 66 -3.26 19.14 3.14
C ARG A 66 -1.80 18.95 3.54
N ALA A 67 -0.95 18.54 2.60
CA ALA A 67 0.43 18.11 2.85
C ALA A 67 0.53 16.98 3.90
N GLU A 68 -0.41 16.05 3.88
CA GLU A 68 -0.50 14.92 4.81
C GLU A 68 -0.26 13.58 4.10
N VAL A 69 0.26 12.59 4.84
CA VAL A 69 0.42 11.21 4.36
C VAL A 69 -0.63 10.34 5.05
N ASP A 70 -1.42 9.64 4.25
CA ASP A 70 -2.28 8.56 4.72
C ASP A 70 -1.70 7.21 4.30
N ALA A 71 -1.92 6.19 5.13
CA ALA A 71 -1.58 4.81 4.82
C ALA A 71 -2.84 3.96 4.72
N TYR A 72 -2.84 3.02 3.77
CA TYR A 72 -3.91 2.04 3.65
C TYR A 72 -3.86 1.05 4.81
N GLU A 73 -4.97 0.94 5.53
CA GLU A 73 -5.17 -0.03 6.61
C GLU A 73 -6.34 -0.96 6.24
N PRO A 74 -6.07 -2.25 5.96
CA PRO A 74 -7.10 -3.23 5.62
C PRO A 74 -8.19 -3.34 6.69
N ASP A 75 -7.83 -3.27 7.97
CA ASP A 75 -8.75 -3.39 9.10
C ASP A 75 -9.74 -2.21 9.17
N ALA A 76 -9.31 -1.02 8.73
CA ALA A 76 -10.14 0.17 8.62
C ALA A 76 -10.91 0.26 7.29
N GLY A 77 -10.58 -0.62 6.32
CA GLY A 77 -11.17 -0.61 4.98
C GLY A 77 -10.85 0.65 4.17
N GLY A 78 -9.73 1.33 4.46
CA GLY A 78 -9.43 2.63 3.86
C GLY A 78 -8.09 3.22 4.26
N PHE A 79 -7.88 4.46 3.84
CA PHE A 79 -6.69 5.25 4.17
C PHE A 79 -6.89 5.96 5.50
N VAL A 80 -5.88 5.89 6.37
CA VAL A 80 -5.85 6.52 7.69
C VAL A 80 -4.59 7.38 7.81
N PRO A 81 -4.62 8.50 8.56
CA PRO A 81 -3.45 9.33 8.77
C PRO A 81 -2.27 8.55 9.31
N VAL A 82 -1.07 8.83 8.81
CA VAL A 82 0.16 8.30 9.37
C VAL A 82 0.50 9.09 10.64
N ASP A 83 0.19 8.49 11.78
CA ASP A 83 0.52 9.00 13.12
C ASP A 83 1.46 8.04 13.87
N GLU A 84 1.75 8.37 15.13
CA GLU A 84 2.62 7.53 15.98
C GLU A 84 2.01 6.13 16.20
N ALA A 85 0.69 6.03 16.38
CA ALA A 85 0.02 4.75 16.52
C ALA A 85 0.14 3.91 15.24
N HIS A 86 0.07 4.52 14.06
CA HIS A 86 0.31 3.84 12.79
C HIS A 86 1.75 3.38 12.66
N ALA A 87 2.73 4.21 13.05
CA ALA A 87 4.13 3.82 13.07
C ALA A 87 4.37 2.59 13.96
N GLU A 88 3.74 2.52 15.15
CA GLU A 88 3.83 1.33 16.01
C GLU A 88 3.17 0.10 15.39
N ARG A 89 2.04 0.25 14.68
CA ARG A 89 1.43 -0.87 13.91
C ARG A 89 2.35 -1.37 12.81
N ILE A 90 3.02 -0.48 12.08
CA ILE A 90 4.02 -0.88 11.08
C ILE A 90 5.15 -1.65 11.76
N LYS A 91 5.75 -1.10 12.83
CA LYS A 91 6.85 -1.74 13.57
C LYS A 91 6.48 -3.13 14.08
N ALA A 92 5.28 -3.30 14.63
CA ALA A 92 4.78 -4.58 15.12
C ALA A 92 4.59 -5.61 13.99
N ARG A 93 4.33 -5.16 12.76
CA ARG A 93 4.16 -5.99 11.56
C ARG A 93 5.45 -6.10 10.73
N LEU A 94 6.54 -5.46 11.15
CA LEU A 94 7.81 -5.58 10.44
C LEU A 94 8.28 -7.04 10.54
N PRO A 95 8.76 -7.62 9.44
CA PRO A 95 9.46 -8.88 9.52
C PRO A 95 10.59 -8.74 10.54
N ALA A 96 10.83 -9.77 11.35
CA ALA A 96 12.01 -9.81 12.20
C ALA A 96 13.24 -9.49 11.33
N PRO A 97 14.20 -8.69 11.81
CA PRO A 97 15.37 -8.32 11.02
C PRO A 97 16.02 -9.61 10.48
N ASP A 98 15.92 -9.80 9.17
CA ASP A 98 16.40 -11.01 8.51
C ASP A 98 17.92 -11.12 8.71
N ALA A 99 18.39 -12.24 9.24
CA ALA A 99 19.80 -12.63 9.28
C ALA A 99 20.31 -13.03 7.88
N SER A 100 19.89 -12.29 6.85
CA SER A 100 20.15 -12.61 5.45
C SER A 100 21.65 -12.48 5.14
N PRO A 101 22.27 -13.51 4.53
CA PRO A 101 23.71 -13.57 4.35
C PRO A 101 24.18 -12.48 3.39
N LYS A 102 25.26 -11.77 3.77
CA LYS A 102 25.93 -10.76 2.95
C LYS A 102 26.09 -11.29 1.53
N ARG A 103 25.40 -10.68 0.57
CA ARG A 103 25.50 -10.96 -0.87
C ARG A 103 27.00 -10.91 -1.23
N ARG A 104 27.64 -12.06 -1.43
CA ARG A 104 29.00 -12.13 -2.00
C ARG A 104 28.90 -11.54 -3.41
N ARG A 105 29.40 -10.33 -3.58
CA ARG A 105 29.71 -9.79 -4.91
C ARG A 105 30.82 -10.69 -5.48
N ARG A 106 30.52 -11.36 -6.60
CA ARG A 106 31.53 -11.90 -7.50
C ARG A 106 32.04 -10.78 -8.38
#